data_AF-A3TLI1-F1
#
_entry.id   AF-A3TLI1-F1
#
_cell.length_a   1.000
_cell.length_b   1.000
_cell.length_c   1.000
_cell.angle_alpha   90.00
_cell.angle_beta   90.00
_cell.angle_gamma   90.00
#
_symmetry.space_group_name_H-M   'P 1'
#
loop_
_entity.id
_entity.type
_entity.pdbx_description
1 polymer ?
#
loop_
_entity_poly.entity_id
_entity_poly.type
_entity_poly.pdbx_seq_one_letter_code
_entity_poly.pdbx_strand_id
1 'polypeptide(L)'
;MGGDVKTSERADVEFTAFVEGAQPRLSRVAVLLTGNRATAEDLLQEAFIRTYLHWGKVRPEGAYSYTRRILVNLNTDRWRRRHLEPVVGDIGDDHVSAAASRGYATVDHRDSIVHELAGLSDRERTIVVLRYYLDLSERQVAEELDISVGTVKSTCSRAIARLGTQRVGEGRLS
;
A
#
# COMPACT_ATOMS: atom_id res chain seq x y z
N MET A 1 -12.83 -22.46 35.00
CA MET A 1 -11.57 -22.16 34.28
C MET A 1 -11.62 -22.48 32.78
N GLY A 2 -12.79 -22.77 32.17
CA GLY A 2 -12.89 -23.16 30.75
C GLY A 2 -13.59 -22.13 29.81
N GLY A 3 -13.88 -20.91 30.29
CA GLY A 3 -14.54 -19.87 29.50
C GLY A 3 -13.57 -19.07 28.61
N ASP A 4 -12.41 -18.70 29.15
CA ASP A 4 -11.41 -17.90 28.43
C ASP A 4 -10.75 -18.68 27.28
N VAL A 5 -10.47 -19.97 27.49
CA VAL A 5 -9.88 -20.85 26.46
C VAL A 5 -10.81 -20.99 25.25
N LYS A 6 -12.11 -21.24 25.49
CA LYS A 6 -13.11 -21.36 24.41
C LYS A 6 -13.34 -20.04 23.65
N THR A 7 -13.12 -18.91 24.33
CA THR A 7 -13.25 -17.58 23.72
C THR A 7 -12.05 -17.29 22.81
N SER A 8 -10.83 -17.68 23.22
CA SER A 8 -9.63 -17.61 22.39
C SER A 8 -9.73 -18.52 21.16
N GLU A 9 -10.10 -19.79 21.32
CA GLU A 9 -10.23 -20.73 20.19
C GLU A 9 -11.22 -20.23 19.13
N ARG A 10 -12.33 -19.62 19.56
CA ARG A 10 -13.31 -19.02 18.65
C ARG A 10 -12.72 -17.81 17.91
N ALA A 11 -12.00 -16.95 18.61
CA ALA A 11 -11.34 -15.79 18.02
C ALA A 11 -10.30 -16.22 16.96
N ASP A 12 -9.56 -17.29 17.21
CA ASP A 12 -8.54 -17.82 16.29
C ASP A 12 -9.18 -18.36 15.00
N VAL A 13 -10.30 -19.08 15.11
CA VAL A 13 -11.05 -19.58 13.96
C VAL A 13 -11.65 -18.43 13.14
N GLU A 14 -12.26 -17.45 13.80
CA GLU A 14 -12.83 -16.26 13.13
C GLU A 14 -11.73 -15.44 12.42
N PHE A 15 -10.57 -15.29 13.06
CA PHE A 15 -9.43 -14.60 12.46
C PHE A 15 -8.85 -15.37 11.27
N THR A 16 -8.70 -16.68 11.37
CA THR A 16 -8.22 -17.53 10.27
C THR A 16 -9.13 -17.39 9.04
N ALA A 17 -10.44 -17.48 9.23
CA ALA A 17 -11.42 -17.29 8.15
C ALA A 17 -11.33 -15.89 7.54
N PHE A 18 -11.10 -14.85 8.36
CA PHE A 18 -10.86 -13.50 7.86
C PHE A 18 -9.58 -13.41 7.00
N VAL A 19 -8.46 -13.97 7.47
CA VAL A 19 -7.19 -13.97 6.73
C VAL A 19 -7.35 -14.66 5.38
N GLU A 20 -7.96 -15.84 5.35
CA GLU A 20 -8.20 -16.60 4.11
C GLU A 20 -9.01 -15.79 3.08
N GLY A 21 -10.05 -15.08 3.53
CA GLY A 21 -10.87 -14.23 2.66
C GLY A 21 -10.19 -12.92 2.23
N ALA A 22 -9.37 -12.32 3.10
CA ALA A 22 -8.78 -11.00 2.87
C ALA A 22 -7.41 -11.04 2.17
N GLN A 23 -6.64 -12.11 2.36
CA GLN A 23 -5.25 -12.22 1.92
C GLN A 23 -5.05 -11.99 0.42
N PRO A 24 -5.84 -12.56 -0.51
CA PRO A 24 -5.62 -12.34 -1.93
C PRO A 24 -5.70 -10.85 -2.33
N ARG A 25 -6.67 -10.13 -1.76
CA ARG A 25 -6.88 -8.70 -2.05
C ARG A 25 -5.82 -7.84 -1.37
N LEU A 26 -5.52 -8.10 -0.10
CA LEU A 26 -4.51 -7.32 0.63
C LEU A 26 -3.09 -7.56 0.11
N SER A 27 -2.78 -8.77 -0.35
CA SER A 27 -1.50 -9.08 -1.02
C SER A 27 -1.34 -8.28 -2.31
N ARG A 28 -2.40 -8.18 -3.12
CA ARG A 28 -2.35 -7.35 -4.34
C ARG A 28 -2.15 -5.87 -4.00
N VAL A 29 -2.85 -5.36 -2.99
CA VAL A 29 -2.65 -3.97 -2.51
C VAL A 29 -1.22 -3.77 -2.05
N ALA A 30 -0.67 -4.69 -1.25
CA ALA A 30 0.70 -4.60 -0.75
C ALA A 30 1.72 -4.53 -1.90
N VAL A 31 1.59 -5.40 -2.92
CA VAL A 31 2.46 -5.37 -4.10
C VAL A 31 2.35 -4.06 -4.88
N LEU A 32 1.14 -3.53 -5.05
CA LEU A 32 0.94 -2.24 -5.72
C LEU A 32 1.52 -1.07 -4.93
N LEU A 33 1.56 -1.15 -3.59
CA LEU A 33 2.14 -0.11 -2.74
C LEU A 33 3.66 -0.16 -2.71
N THR A 34 4.24 -1.36 -2.66
CA THR A 34 5.70 -1.56 -2.48
C THR A 34 6.46 -1.68 -3.79
N GLY A 35 5.79 -2.10 -4.86
CA GLY A 35 6.40 -2.59 -6.10
C GLY A 35 7.07 -3.97 -5.94
N ASN A 36 7.60 -4.29 -4.76
CA ASN A 36 8.38 -5.48 -4.48
C ASN A 36 7.57 -6.54 -3.72
N ARG A 37 7.56 -7.78 -4.24
CA ARG A 37 6.79 -8.89 -3.67
C ARG A 37 7.25 -9.33 -2.28
N ALA A 38 8.56 -9.46 -2.05
CA ALA A 38 9.08 -9.86 -0.74
C ALA A 38 8.72 -8.82 0.33
N THR A 39 8.94 -7.53 0.03
CA THR A 39 8.52 -6.44 0.93
C THR A 39 7.00 -6.44 1.15
N ALA A 40 6.21 -6.71 0.11
CA ALA A 40 4.75 -6.77 0.23
C ALA A 40 4.30 -7.89 1.18
N GLU A 41 4.91 -9.07 1.08
CA GLU A 41 4.62 -10.22 1.94
C GLU A 41 4.98 -9.92 3.40
N ASP A 42 6.15 -9.33 3.66
CA ASP A 42 6.56 -8.93 5.01
C ASP A 42 5.59 -7.92 5.65
N LEU A 43 5.22 -6.87 4.92
CA LEU A 43 4.30 -5.85 5.42
C LEU A 43 2.89 -6.40 5.65
N LEU A 44 2.45 -7.33 4.80
CA LEU A 44 1.14 -7.96 4.95
C LEU A 44 1.10 -8.87 6.19
N GLN A 45 2.15 -9.66 6.41
CA GLN A 45 2.26 -10.50 7.61
C GLN A 45 2.21 -9.64 8.88
N GLU A 46 3.01 -8.57 8.94
CA GLU A 46 2.99 -7.64 10.07
C GLU A 46 1.60 -6.98 10.25
N ALA A 47 0.91 -6.64 9.17
CA ALA A 47 -0.44 -6.09 9.24
C ALA A 47 -1.45 -7.09 9.84
N PHE A 48 -1.37 -8.37 9.46
CA PHE A 48 -2.20 -9.41 10.04
C PHE A 48 -1.87 -9.66 11.51
N ILE A 49 -0.59 -9.71 11.89
CA ILE A 49 -0.17 -9.86 13.29
C ILE A 49 -0.76 -8.72 14.14
N ARG A 50 -0.62 -7.46 13.70
CA ARG A 50 -1.19 -6.31 14.42
C ARG A 50 -2.72 -6.36 14.48
N THR A 51 -3.37 -6.85 13.43
CA THR A 51 -4.82 -7.04 13.40
C THR A 51 -5.25 -8.08 14.44
N TYR A 52 -4.55 -9.22 14.48
CA TYR A 52 -4.82 -10.30 15.43
C TYR A 52 -4.71 -9.84 16.89
N LEU A 53 -3.67 -9.06 17.21
CA LEU A 53 -3.48 -8.48 18.56
C LEU A 53 -4.65 -7.57 19.00
N HIS A 54 -5.42 -7.05 18.05
CA HIS A 54 -6.60 -6.21 18.31
C HIS A 54 -7.93 -6.91 17.97
N TRP A 55 -7.91 -8.19 17.60
CA TRP A 55 -9.04 -8.88 16.99
C TRP A 55 -10.30 -8.84 17.84
N GLY A 56 -10.18 -9.01 19.16
CA GLY A 56 -11.31 -8.93 20.08
C GLY A 56 -12.04 -7.58 20.12
N LYS A 57 -11.47 -6.51 19.53
CA LYS A 57 -12.09 -5.18 19.39
C LYS A 57 -12.48 -4.85 17.95
N VAL A 58 -11.95 -5.59 16.97
CA VAL A 58 -12.20 -5.36 15.56
C VAL A 58 -13.51 -6.02 15.18
N ARG A 59 -14.44 -5.24 14.63
CA ARG A 59 -15.68 -5.81 14.12
C ARG A 59 -15.44 -6.50 12.78
N PRO A 60 -16.05 -7.67 12.50
CA PRO A 60 -15.84 -8.40 11.25
C PRO A 60 -16.06 -7.55 9.98
N GLU A 61 -17.09 -6.70 9.97
CA GLU A 61 -17.42 -5.82 8.85
C GLU A 61 -16.34 -4.75 8.58
N GLY A 62 -15.54 -4.40 9.58
CA GLY A 62 -14.47 -3.40 9.50
C GLY A 62 -13.07 -4.00 9.38
N ALA A 63 -12.92 -5.31 9.55
CA ALA A 63 -11.62 -5.99 9.64
C ALA A 63 -10.73 -5.72 8.41
N TYR A 64 -11.28 -5.83 7.20
CA TYR A 64 -10.54 -5.56 5.98
C TYR A 64 -9.98 -4.12 5.93
N SER A 65 -10.84 -3.13 6.20
CA SER A 65 -10.45 -1.71 6.19
C SER A 65 -9.43 -1.40 7.28
N TYR A 66 -9.56 -2.03 8.45
CA TYR A 66 -8.63 -1.90 9.56
C TYR A 66 -7.24 -2.45 9.20
N THR A 67 -7.17 -3.70 8.72
CA THR A 67 -5.90 -4.32 8.30
C THR A 67 -5.26 -3.57 7.14
N ARG A 68 -6.06 -3.12 6.17
CA ARG A 68 -5.59 -2.30 5.05
C ARG A 68 -4.97 -0.98 5.53
N ARG A 69 -5.58 -0.31 6.52
CA ARG A 69 -5.02 0.92 7.09
C ARG A 69 -3.68 0.65 7.79
N ILE A 70 -3.57 -0.46 8.53
CA ILE A 70 -2.29 -0.89 9.12
C ILE A 70 -1.24 -1.08 8.02
N LEU A 71 -1.57 -1.81 6.96
CA LEU A 71 -0.67 -2.07 5.83
C LEU A 71 -0.18 -0.77 5.17
N VAL A 72 -1.08 0.18 4.92
CA VAL A 72 -0.76 1.49 4.34
C VAL A 72 0.16 2.30 5.26
N ASN A 73 -0.10 2.29 6.56
CA ASN A 73 0.73 2.98 7.54
C ASN A 73 2.12 2.36 7.63
N LEU A 74 2.23 1.03 7.65
CA LEU A 74 3.51 0.32 7.63
C LEU A 74 4.36 0.70 6.39
N ASN A 75 3.75 0.74 5.20
CA ASN A 75 4.44 1.18 4.00
C ASN A 75 4.85 2.66 4.10
N THR A 76 3.96 3.50 4.64
CA THR A 76 4.21 4.94 4.85
C THR A 76 5.39 5.20 5.75
N ASP A 77 5.43 4.54 6.90
CA ASP A 77 6.54 4.63 7.84
C ASP A 77 7.85 4.12 7.21
N ARG A 78 7.78 3.02 6.45
CA ARG A 78 8.94 2.45 5.77
C ARG A 78 9.58 3.45 4.80
N TRP A 79 8.80 4.11 3.95
CA TRP A 79 9.40 5.08 3.03
C TRP A 79 9.81 6.36 3.74
N ARG A 80 9.04 6.87 4.73
CA ARG A 80 9.47 8.04 5.52
C ARG A 80 10.81 7.82 6.21
N ARG A 81 11.03 6.66 6.82
CA ARG A 81 12.31 6.31 7.46
C ARG A 81 13.47 6.26 6.48
N ARG A 82 13.26 5.66 5.29
CA ARG A 82 14.28 5.64 4.22
C ARG A 82 14.68 7.03 3.72
N HIS A 83 13.79 8.03 3.84
CA HIS A 83 14.09 9.42 3.46
C HIS A 83 14.67 10.25 4.63
N LEU A 84 14.54 9.79 5.88
CA LEU A 84 15.09 10.45 7.08
C LEU A 84 16.50 9.96 7.43
N GLU A 85 16.91 8.79 6.92
CA GLU A 85 18.33 8.40 6.91
C GLU A 85 19.08 9.39 6.01
N PRO A 86 20.06 10.16 6.53
CA PRO A 86 20.68 11.23 5.78
C PRO A 86 21.54 10.66 4.65
N VAL A 87 20.97 10.64 3.45
CA VAL A 87 21.77 10.90 2.26
C VAL A 87 22.10 12.39 2.34
N VAL A 88 23.38 12.73 2.44
CA VAL A 88 23.85 14.11 2.41
C VAL A 88 23.41 14.72 1.07
N GLY A 89 22.32 15.49 1.06
CA GLY A 89 21.78 16.12 -0.14
C GLY A 89 20.36 16.67 0.05
N ASP A 90 20.31 17.95 0.43
CA ASP A 90 19.27 18.96 0.18
C ASP A 90 17.78 18.73 0.51
N ILE A 91 17.21 19.74 1.17
CA ILE A 91 15.81 19.83 1.57
C ILE A 91 15.04 20.42 0.37
N GLY A 92 14.40 19.57 -0.42
CA GLY A 92 13.51 20.03 -1.48
C GLY A 92 12.85 18.89 -2.21
N ASP A 93 11.60 18.57 -1.83
CA ASP A 93 10.60 17.80 -2.60
C ASP A 93 11.22 16.80 -3.59
N ASP A 94 11.96 15.83 -3.04
CA ASP A 94 13.04 15.22 -3.79
C ASP A 94 12.51 14.18 -4.78
N HIS A 95 12.75 14.47 -6.06
CA HIS A 95 12.38 13.71 -7.24
C HIS A 95 13.16 12.38 -7.37
N VAL A 96 13.47 11.71 -6.26
CA VAL A 96 14.39 10.57 -6.22
C VAL A 96 13.70 9.33 -5.68
N SER A 97 12.92 8.67 -6.54
CA SER A 97 12.71 7.22 -6.45
C SER A 97 12.42 6.54 -7.79
N ALA A 98 12.79 7.18 -8.91
CA ALA A 98 12.69 6.54 -10.22
C ALA A 98 13.81 5.50 -10.49
N ALA A 99 14.85 5.42 -9.63
CA ALA A 99 16.05 4.62 -9.93
C ALA A 99 16.15 3.25 -9.22
N ALA A 100 15.28 2.94 -8.25
CA ALA A 100 15.41 1.74 -7.41
C ALA A 100 14.42 0.61 -7.75
N SER A 101 14.12 0.38 -9.04
CA SER A 101 13.23 -0.72 -9.47
C SER A 101 13.69 -1.41 -10.76
N ARG A 102 15.01 -1.47 -11.02
CA ARG A 102 15.55 -2.37 -12.05
C ARG A 102 15.64 -3.79 -11.51
N GLY A 103 14.53 -4.51 -11.64
CA GLY A 103 14.44 -5.92 -11.27
C GLY A 103 13.04 -6.52 -11.46
N TYR A 104 12.39 -6.25 -12.59
CA TYR A 104 11.17 -6.98 -12.98
C TYR A 104 11.37 -7.56 -14.37
N ALA A 105 11.79 -8.83 -14.41
CA ALA A 105 11.80 -9.62 -15.64
C ALA A 105 10.50 -10.42 -15.75
N THR A 106 10.02 -10.54 -17.00
CA THR A 106 8.83 -11.26 -17.51
C THR A 106 7.47 -10.68 -17.16
N VAL A 107 6.82 -10.07 -18.17
CA VAL A 107 5.52 -9.40 -18.09
C VAL A 107 4.39 -10.41 -18.23
N ASP A 108 3.75 -10.76 -17.11
CA ASP A 108 2.32 -11.11 -17.10
C ASP A 108 1.51 -9.78 -17.16
N HIS A 109 0.29 -9.76 -17.68
CA HIS A 109 -0.58 -8.56 -17.62
C HIS A 109 -0.79 -8.07 -16.18
N ARG A 110 -0.56 -8.93 -15.18
CA ARG A 110 -0.57 -8.60 -13.75
C ARG A 110 0.60 -7.71 -13.34
N ASP A 111 1.70 -7.74 -14.08
CA ASP A 111 2.90 -6.93 -13.85
C ASP A 111 2.83 -5.57 -14.54
N SER A 112 1.94 -5.38 -15.52
CA SER A 112 1.86 -4.11 -16.25
C SER A 112 1.50 -2.93 -15.33
N ILE A 113 0.52 -3.08 -14.44
CA ILE A 113 0.16 -2.03 -13.48
C ILE A 113 1.32 -1.75 -12.51
N VAL A 114 2.02 -2.80 -12.06
CA VAL A 114 3.16 -2.63 -11.15
C VAL A 114 4.29 -1.86 -11.84
N HIS A 115 4.54 -2.19 -13.11
CA HIS A 115 5.51 -1.52 -13.96
C HIS A 115 5.15 -0.05 -14.20
N GLU A 116 3.91 0.25 -14.55
CA GLU A 116 3.42 1.62 -14.72
C GLU A 116 3.60 2.45 -13.44
N LEU A 117 3.26 1.88 -12.28
CA LEU A 117 3.41 2.54 -10.98
C LEU A 117 4.87 2.67 -10.52
N ALA A 118 5.82 1.96 -11.14
CA ALA A 118 7.24 2.05 -10.79
C ALA A 118 7.82 3.44 -11.10
N GLY A 119 7.25 4.16 -12.08
CA GLY A 119 7.66 5.52 -12.42
C GLY A 119 7.29 6.60 -11.40
N LEU A 120 6.43 6.28 -10.42
CA LEU A 120 5.95 7.22 -9.39
C LEU A 120 6.83 7.21 -8.14
N SER A 121 6.84 8.32 -7.39
CA SER A 121 7.36 8.33 -6.02
C SER A 121 6.52 7.44 -5.09
N ASP A 122 7.08 7.00 -3.96
CA ASP A 122 6.36 6.17 -2.98
C ASP A 122 5.06 6.84 -2.47
N ARG A 123 5.08 8.18 -2.33
CA ARG A 123 3.92 8.97 -1.93
C ARG A 123 2.86 9.03 -3.03
N GLU A 124 3.25 9.33 -4.27
CA GLU A 124 2.34 9.33 -5.42
C GLU A 124 1.71 7.96 -5.62
N ARG A 125 2.52 6.89 -5.59
CA ARG A 125 2.05 5.51 -5.73
C ARG A 125 1.02 5.17 -4.65
N THR A 126 1.31 5.48 -3.39
CA THR A 126 0.38 5.23 -2.27
C THR A 126 -0.96 5.93 -2.50
N ILE A 127 -0.93 7.22 -2.84
CA ILE A 127 -2.15 8.01 -3.10
C ILE A 127 -2.93 7.47 -4.30
N VAL A 128 -2.25 7.11 -5.40
CA VAL A 128 -2.89 6.57 -6.60
C VAL A 128 -3.54 5.22 -6.32
N VAL A 129 -2.86 4.32 -5.60
CA VAL A 129 -3.41 3.00 -5.23
C VAL A 129 -4.65 3.18 -4.34
N LEU A 130 -4.58 4.04 -3.33
CA LEU A 130 -5.74 4.31 -2.48
C LEU A 130 -6.91 4.94 -3.26
N ARG A 131 -6.63 5.91 -4.13
CA ARG A 131 -7.66 6.67 -4.85
C ARG A 131 -8.31 5.87 -5.98
N TYR A 132 -7.53 5.13 -6.77
CA TYR A 132 -7.99 4.55 -8.03
C TYR A 132 -8.07 3.03 -8.00
N TYR A 133 -7.23 2.35 -7.23
CA TYR A 133 -7.32 0.89 -7.11
C TYR A 133 -8.29 0.45 -6.01
N LEU A 134 -8.33 1.19 -4.90
CA LEU A 134 -9.21 0.93 -3.76
C LEU A 134 -10.50 1.78 -3.75
N ASP A 135 -10.65 2.65 -4.75
CA ASP A 135 -11.78 3.57 -4.94
C ASP A 135 -12.14 4.40 -3.69
N LEU A 136 -11.13 4.79 -2.91
CA LEU A 136 -11.34 5.70 -1.79
C LEU A 136 -11.54 7.12 -2.29
N SER A 137 -12.46 7.87 -1.66
CA SER A 137 -12.58 9.30 -1.91
C SER A 137 -11.32 10.05 -1.47
N GLU A 138 -11.07 11.23 -2.05
CA GLU A 138 -9.93 12.07 -1.68
C GLU A 138 -9.90 12.41 -0.18
N ARG A 139 -11.08 12.53 0.44
CA ARG A 139 -11.23 12.75 1.87
C ARG A 139 -10.78 11.54 2.68
N GLN A 140 -11.19 10.33 2.30
CA GLN A 140 -10.75 9.10 2.95
C GLN A 140 -9.23 8.91 2.82
N VAL A 141 -8.67 9.19 1.64
CA VAL A 141 -7.21 9.15 1.44
C VAL A 141 -6.50 10.17 2.34
N ALA A 142 -7.01 11.39 2.43
CA ALA A 142 -6.48 12.44 3.30
C ALA A 142 -6.50 12.04 4.78
N GLU A 143 -7.61 11.48 5.26
CA GLU A 143 -7.78 11.00 6.63
C GLU A 143 -6.88 9.80 6.96
N GLU A 144 -6.69 8.88 6.01
CA GLU A 144 -5.84 7.71 6.23
C GLU A 144 -4.35 8.06 6.28
N LEU A 145 -3.91 8.98 5.42
CA LEU A 145 -2.50 9.37 5.30
C LEU A 145 -2.12 10.56 6.19
N ASP A 146 -3.09 11.17 6.88
CA ASP A 146 -2.94 12.37 7.70
C ASP A 146 -2.34 13.55 6.90
N ILE A 147 -2.99 13.87 5.77
CA ILE A 147 -2.59 14.96 4.85
C ILE A 147 -3.81 15.78 4.43
N SER A 148 -3.59 16.96 3.86
CA SER A 148 -4.72 17.76 3.35
C SER A 148 -5.35 17.16 2.09
N VAL A 149 -6.65 17.34 1.90
CA VAL A 149 -7.36 16.97 0.66
C VAL A 149 -6.75 17.68 -0.56
N GLY A 150 -6.29 18.93 -0.41
CA GLY A 150 -5.57 19.66 -1.47
C GLY A 150 -4.26 18.98 -1.87
N THR A 151 -3.54 18.40 -0.90
CA THR A 151 -2.35 17.60 -1.17
C THR A 151 -2.70 16.33 -1.95
N VAL A 152 -3.78 15.63 -1.59
CA VAL A 152 -4.26 14.46 -2.35
C VAL A 152 -4.55 14.83 -3.79
N LYS A 153 -5.35 15.88 -4.03
CA LYS A 153 -5.70 16.36 -5.37
C LYS A 153 -4.48 16.71 -6.22
N SER A 154 -3.59 17.55 -5.68
CA SER A 154 -2.42 18.01 -6.40
C SER A 154 -1.44 16.87 -6.71
N THR A 155 -1.25 15.92 -5.78
CA THR A 155 -0.43 14.73 -6.02
C THR A 155 -1.07 13.79 -7.05
N CYS A 156 -2.38 13.53 -6.99
CA CYS A 156 -3.07 12.73 -8.02
C CYS A 156 -2.91 13.33 -9.42
N SER A 157 -3.09 14.65 -9.54
CA SER A 157 -2.94 15.35 -10.83
C SER A 157 -1.52 15.18 -11.40
N ARG A 158 -0.48 15.35 -10.57
CA ARG A 158 0.91 15.17 -11.01
C ARG A 158 1.21 13.71 -11.38
N ALA A 159 0.76 12.77 -10.55
CA ALA A 159 0.98 11.34 -10.80
C ALA A 159 0.33 10.87 -12.10
N ILE A 160 -0.92 11.28 -12.38
CA ILE A 160 -1.61 10.93 -13.63
C ILE A 160 -0.91 11.53 -14.86
N ALA A 161 -0.49 12.80 -14.78
CA ALA A 161 0.26 13.44 -15.88
C ALA A 161 1.56 12.69 -16.20
N ARG A 162 2.24 12.17 -15.16
CA ARG A 162 3.46 11.38 -15.29
C ARG A 162 3.19 10.01 -15.93
N LEU A 163 2.17 9.29 -15.46
CA LEU A 163 1.75 8.01 -16.06
C LEU A 163 1.31 8.18 -17.53
N GLY A 164 0.62 9.26 -17.84
CA GLY A 164 0.21 9.59 -19.22
C GLY A 164 1.40 9.82 -20.14
N THR A 165 2.40 10.58 -19.68
CA THR A 165 3.65 10.81 -20.44
C THR A 165 4.42 9.50 -20.67
N GLN A 166 4.50 8.61 -19.67
CA GLN A 166 5.20 7.33 -19.78
C GLN A 166 4.58 6.43 -20.87
N ARG A 167 3.24 6.31 -20.88
CA ARG A 167 2.52 5.50 -21.89
C ARG A 167 2.70 6.02 -23.32
N VAL A 168 2.80 7.34 -23.50
CA VAL A 168 3.05 7.96 -24.82
C VAL A 168 4.48 7.72 -25.30
N GLY A 169 5.45 7.64 -24.38
CA GLY A 169 6.85 7.32 -24.68
C GLY A 169 7.04 5.87 -25.13
N GLU A 170 6.36 4.93 -24.47
CA GLU A 170 6.39 3.50 -24.82
C GLU A 170 5.72 3.22 -26.18
N GLY A 171 4.62 3.91 -26.50
CA GLY A 171 3.91 3.79 -27.79
C GLY A 171 4.62 4.41 -29.01
N ARG A 172 5.73 5.14 -28.82
CA ARG A 172 6.53 5.75 -29.91
C ARG A 172 7.77 4.93 -30.29
N LEU A 173 8.06 3.85 -29.56
CA LEU A 173 9.21 2.96 -29.79
C LEU A 173 8.81 1.59 -30.36
N SER A 174 7.55 1.42 -30.77
CA SER A 174 7.02 0.27 -31.53
C SER A 174 6.55 0.72 -32.90
#